data_AF-Q45FN6-F1
#
_entry.id   AF-Q45FN6-F1
#
_cell.length_a   1.000
_cell.length_b   1.000
_cell.length_c   1.000
_cell.angle_alpha   90.00
_cell.angle_beta   90.00
_cell.angle_gamma   90.00
#
_symmetry.space_group_name_H-M   'P 1'
#
loop_
_entity.id
_entity.type
_entity.pdbx_description
1 polymer ?
#
loop_
_entity_poly.entity_id
_entity_poly.type
_entity_poly.pdbx_seq_one_letter_code
_entity_poly.pdbx_strand_id
1 'polypeptide(L)' 'QVSNQKKYDRKRYMDCKAWRDMRVSSLTDLILQKILRVKQIEDNKGQTLVSEGIDANYQDMINYAVFALILMNYRKNI' A
#
# COMPACT_ATOMS: atom_id res chain seq x y z
N GLN A 1 -1.18 -22.40 -16.87
CA GLN A 1 -0.33 -21.19 -16.72
C GLN A 1 -1.10 -19.89 -17.00
N VAL A 2 -1.93 -19.81 -18.07
CA VAL A 2 -2.77 -18.61 -18.39
C VAL A 2 -3.79 -18.23 -17.31
N SER A 3 -4.27 -19.18 -16.51
CA SER A 3 -5.25 -18.94 -15.43
C SER A 3 -4.70 -18.13 -14.25
N ASN A 4 -3.43 -18.34 -13.89
CA ASN A 4 -2.79 -17.65 -12.77
C ASN A 4 -2.48 -16.18 -13.10
N GLN A 5 -2.06 -15.90 -14.34
CA GLN A 5 -1.84 -14.54 -14.81
C GLN A 5 -3.14 -13.72 -14.79
N LYS A 6 -4.23 -14.26 -15.35
CA LYS A 6 -5.55 -13.62 -15.29
C LYS A 6 -6.08 -13.39 -13.87
N LYS A 7 -5.66 -14.19 -12.88
CA LYS A 7 -6.02 -14.00 -11.47
C LYS A 7 -5.20 -12.87 -10.84
N TYR A 8 -3.90 -12.81 -11.15
CA TYR A 8 -2.99 -11.76 -10.70
C TYR A 8 -3.40 -10.38 -11.21
N ASP A 9 -3.70 -10.28 -12.50
CA ASP A 9 -4.10 -9.02 -13.13
C ASP A 9 -5.44 -8.52 -12.58
N ARG A 10 -6.38 -9.44 -12.32
CA ARG A 10 -7.65 -9.10 -11.66
C ARG A 10 -7.43 -8.59 -10.23
N LYS A 11 -6.55 -9.23 -9.46
CA LYS A 11 -6.23 -8.78 -8.11
C LYS A 11 -5.68 -7.36 -8.13
N ARG A 12 -4.68 -7.09 -8.97
CA ARG A 12 -4.12 -5.74 -9.16
C ARG A 12 -5.16 -4.71 -9.58
N TYR A 13 -6.07 -5.07 -10.49
CA TYR A 13 -7.14 -4.19 -10.92
C TYR A 13 -8.11 -3.84 -9.78
N MET A 14 -8.46 -4.82 -8.95
CA MET A 14 -9.32 -4.59 -7.77
C MET A 14 -8.59 -3.73 -6.74
N ASP A 15 -7.31 -3.98 -6.48
CA ASP A 15 -6.48 -3.16 -5.60
C ASP A 15 -6.41 -1.70 -6.11
N CYS A 16 -6.25 -1.50 -7.42
CA CYS A 16 -6.25 -0.18 -8.06
C CYS A 16 -7.61 0.55 -8.00
N LYS A 17 -8.71 -0.16 -7.75
CA LYS A 17 -10.04 0.45 -7.58
C LYS A 17 -10.41 0.65 -6.12
N ALA A 18 -9.99 -0.24 -5.22
CA ALA A 18 -10.42 -0.26 -3.83
C ALA A 18 -10.09 1.04 -3.06
N TRP A 19 -8.93 1.64 -3.31
CA TRP A 19 -8.52 2.86 -2.60
C TRP A 19 -9.42 4.07 -2.90
N ARG A 20 -10.17 4.07 -4.01
CA ARG A 20 -11.00 5.21 -4.41
C ARG A 20 -12.20 5.43 -3.47
N ASP A 21 -12.69 4.35 -2.86
CA ASP A 21 -13.83 4.39 -1.94
C ASP A 21 -13.39 4.49 -0.47
N MET A 22 -12.08 4.49 -0.21
CA MET A 22 -11.53 4.57 1.15
C MET A 22 -11.57 6.00 1.70
N ARG A 23 -11.59 6.10 3.04
CA ARG A 23 -11.35 7.37 3.73
C ARG A 23 -9.85 7.69 3.70
N VAL A 24 -9.52 8.98 3.63
CA VAL A 24 -8.13 9.45 3.71
C VAL A 24 -7.46 8.94 5.00
N SER A 25 -8.20 8.91 6.12
CA SER A 25 -7.70 8.36 7.39
C SER A 25 -7.29 6.89 7.27
N SER A 26 -8.02 6.07 6.50
CA SER A 26 -7.67 4.66 6.29
C SER A 26 -6.37 4.50 5.50
N LEU A 27 -6.09 5.40 4.55
CA LEU A 27 -4.79 5.42 3.86
C LEU A 27 -3.67 5.84 4.82
N THR A 28 -3.93 6.78 5.73
CA THR A 28 -2.99 7.13 6.80
C THR A 28 -2.69 5.92 7.70
N ASP A 29 -3.71 5.15 8.08
CA ASP A 29 -3.54 3.94 8.90
C ASP A 29 -2.67 2.89 8.19
N LEU A 30 -2.85 2.71 6.88
CA LEU A 30 -2.01 1.82 6.06
C LEU A 30 -0.55 2.29 6.02
N ILE A 31 -0.29 3.59 5.95
CA ILE A 31 1.07 4.15 6.02
C ILE A 31 1.68 3.88 7.40
N LEU A 32 0.94 4.12 8.48
CA LEU A 32 1.40 3.86 9.85
C LEU A 32 1.75 2.37 10.05
N GLN A 33 0.93 1.46 9.53
CA GLN A 33 1.22 0.02 9.57
C GLN A 33 2.52 -0.32 8.84
N LYS A 34 2.78 0.29 7.67
CA LYS A 34 4.03 0.08 6.92
C LYS A 34 5.25 0.66 7.65
N ILE A 35 5.12 1.81 8.32
CA ILE A 35 6.19 2.37 9.17
C ILE A 35 6.51 1.42 10.33
N LEU A 36 5.49 0.94 11.05
CA LEU A 36 5.66 -0.03 12.13
C LEU A 36 6.33 -1.32 11.63
N ARG A 37 5.96 -1.76 10.43
CA ARG A 37 6.57 -2.93 9.80
C ARG A 37 8.05 -2.72 9.54
N VAL A 38 8.44 -1.60 8.90
CA VAL A 38 9.84 -1.29 8.59
C VAL A 38 10.66 -1.19 9.88
N LYS A 39 10.16 -0.47 10.88
CA LYS A 39 10.82 -0.37 12.19
C LYS A 39 11.11 -1.75 12.79
N GLN A 40 10.14 -2.66 12.73
CA GLN A 40 10.33 -4.03 13.22
C GLN A 40 11.38 -4.83 12.42
N ILE A 41 11.52 -4.58 11.11
CA ILE A 41 12.58 -5.20 10.29
C ILE A 41 13.94 -4.69 10.73
N GLU A 42 14.07 -3.37 10.92
CA GLU A 42 15.30 -2.72 11.37
C GLU A 42 15.71 -3.16 12.77
N ASP A 43 14.76 -3.21 13.71
CA ASP A 43 14.97 -3.71 15.09
C ASP A 43 15.47 -5.16 15.09
N ASN A 44 14.98 -5.98 14.15
CA ASN A 44 15.41 -7.37 13.96
C ASN A 44 16.71 -7.49 13.13
N LYS A 45 17.43 -6.39 12.89
CA LYS A 45 18.68 -6.35 12.07
C LYS A 45 18.50 -6.96 10.67
N GLY A 46 17.32 -6.78 10.07
CA GLY A 46 16.99 -7.35 8.77
C GLY A 46 16.70 -8.87 8.79
N GLN A 47 16.72 -9.53 9.96
CA GLN A 47 16.35 -10.94 10.06
C GLN A 47 14.83 -11.07 10.04
N THR A 48 14.29 -11.47 8.90
CA THR A 48 12.86 -11.75 8.73
C THR A 48 12.67 -13.07 8.01
N LEU A 49 11.78 -13.93 8.53
CA LEU A 49 11.48 -15.25 7.97
C LEU A 49 10.92 -15.17 6.54
N VAL A 50 10.05 -14.21 6.28
CA VAL A 50 9.42 -13.93 4.97
C VAL A 50 9.03 -12.45 4.95
N SER A 51 9.93 -11.57 4.54
CA SER A 51 9.58 -10.15 4.35
C SER A 51 9.63 -9.78 2.89
N GLU A 52 8.59 -9.10 2.42
CA GLU A 52 8.75 -8.17 1.31
C GLU A 52 9.89 -7.21 1.67
N GLY A 53 10.81 -6.95 0.73
CA GLY A 53 11.96 -6.09 0.97
C GLY A 53 11.55 -4.72 1.55
N ILE A 54 12.45 -4.09 2.29
CA ILE A 54 12.20 -2.76 2.88
C ILE A 54 11.78 -1.75 1.78
N ASP A 55 12.42 -1.83 0.61
CA ASP A 55 12.11 -0.99 -0.56
C ASP A 55 10.65 -1.08 -1.01
N ALA A 56 10.08 -2.29 -1.01
CA ALA A 56 8.67 -2.50 -1.37
C ALA A 56 7.74 -1.81 -0.36
N ASN A 57 8.09 -1.83 0.93
CA ASN A 57 7.32 -1.15 1.97
C ASN A 57 7.38 0.37 1.83
N TYR A 58 8.54 0.93 1.46
CA TYR A 58 8.63 2.36 1.16
C TYR A 58 7.82 2.74 -0.08
N GLN A 59 7.86 1.92 -1.14
CA GLN A 59 7.06 2.15 -2.33
C GLN A 59 5.55 2.16 -2.00
N ASP A 60 5.09 1.25 -1.15
CA ASP A 60 3.70 1.21 -0.70
C ASP A 60 3.32 2.48 0.08
N MET A 61 4.17 2.94 1.00
CA MET A 61 3.93 4.19 1.74
C MET A 61 3.76 5.39 0.80
N ILE A 62 4.64 5.52 -0.20
CA ILE A 62 4.56 6.58 -1.20
C ILE A 62 3.27 6.46 -2.02
N ASN A 63 2.91 5.25 -2.46
CA ASN A 63 1.69 5.02 -3.23
C ASN A 63 0.43 5.42 -2.43
N TYR A 64 0.34 5.03 -1.16
CA TYR A 64 -0.79 5.41 -0.31
C TYR A 64 -0.84 6.91 -0.05
N ALA A 65 0.31 7.57 0.11
CA ALA A 65 0.37 9.03 0.25
C ALA A 65 -0.14 9.73 -1.01
N VAL A 66 0.26 9.28 -2.20
CA VAL A 66 -0.23 9.80 -3.49
C VAL A 66 -1.74 9.60 -3.61
N PHE A 67 -2.26 8.42 -3.28
CA PHE A 67 -3.71 8.16 -3.29
C PHE A 67 -4.46 9.07 -2.33
N ALA A 68 -3.93 9.31 -1.13
CA ALA A 68 -4.52 10.24 -0.17
C ALA A 68 -4.59 11.67 -0.72
N LEU A 69 -3.50 12.15 -1.35
CA LEU A 69 -3.47 13.46 -1.99
C LEU A 69 -4.49 13.58 -3.13
N ILE A 70 -4.61 12.55 -3.98
CA ILE A 70 -5.61 12.52 -5.05
C ILE A 70 -7.03 12.59 -4.49
N LEU A 71 -7.34 11.79 -3.46
CA LEU A 71 -8.66 11.80 -2.82
C LEU A 71 -8.98 13.13 -2.15
N MET A 72 -8.02 13.73 -1.45
CA MET A 72 -8.18 15.03 -0.80
C MET A 72 -8.46 16.12 -1.84
N ASN A 73 -7.73 16.12 -2.96
CA ASN A 73 -7.95 17.07 -4.03
C ASN A 73 -9.32 16.85 -4.71
N TYR A 74 -9.70 15.60 -4.99
CA TYR A 74 -11.01 15.30 -5.58
C TYR A 74 -12.17 15.78 -4.69
N ARG A 75 -12.09 15.52 -3.37
CA ARG A 75 -13.09 15.97 -2.39
C ARG A 75 -13.16 17.48 -2.21
N LYS A 76 -12.07 18.21 -2.47
CA LYS A 76 -12.03 19.68 -2.37
C LYS A 76 -12.69 20.37 -3.58
N ASN A 77 -12.74 19.70 -4.73
CA ASN A 77 -13.27 20.24 -5.99
C ASN A 77 -14.73 19.84 -6.26
N ILE A 78 -15.41 19.24 -5.27
CA ILE A 78 -16.85 18.97 -5.24
C ILE A 78 -17.46 19.90 -4.20
#